data_AF-W2JPH5-F1
#
_entry.id   AF-W2JPH5-F1
#
_cell.length_a   1.000
_cell.length_b   1.000
_cell.length_c   1.000
_cell.angle_alpha   90.00
_cell.angle_beta   90.00
_cell.angle_gamma   90.00
#
_symmetry.space_group_name_H-M   'P 1'
#
loop_
_entity.id
_entity.type
_entity.pdbx_description
1 polymer ?
#
loop_
_entity_poly.entity_id
_entity_poly.type
_entity_poly.pdbx_seq_one_letter_code
_entity_poly.pdbx_strand_id
1 'polypeptide(L)'
;MECPCTTKAHSEEALKATQQDQQQQADNPQTADTPPSIMKLQNSFHRRSLPPSCIAFSSPEGRTLFTEAINSSTNYMQIYFPLAEQFTTQAEPAYCGLSTLAMCLNALQIDPGRLWKGPWRWFSE
;
A
#
# COMPACT_ATOMS: atom_id res chain seq x y z
N MET A 1 -42.72 -4.81 -43.46
CA MET A 1 -42.80 -4.06 -42.19
C MET A 1 -41.71 -3.02 -42.22
N GLU A 2 -42.09 -1.76 -42.44
CA GLU A 2 -41.22 -0.61 -42.21
C GLU A 2 -41.21 -0.21 -40.74
N CYS A 3 -40.10 0.38 -40.27
CA CYS A 3 -40.05 1.53 -39.35
C CYS A 3 -38.59 2.04 -39.18
N PRO A 4 -38.32 3.32 -38.83
CA PRO A 4 -37.97 4.36 -39.83
C PRO A 4 -36.75 5.26 -39.49
N CYS A 5 -36.26 5.97 -40.51
CA CYS A 5 -35.49 7.23 -40.57
C CYS A 5 -35.48 8.10 -39.28
N THR A 6 -34.36 8.68 -38.80
CA THR A 6 -33.78 9.98 -39.27
C THR A 6 -32.45 10.27 -38.53
N THR A 7 -31.28 10.33 -39.20
CA THR A 7 -30.55 11.49 -39.78
C THR A 7 -29.72 12.38 -38.83
N LYS A 8 -28.44 12.57 -39.24
CA LYS A 8 -27.49 13.69 -39.01
C LYS A 8 -26.44 13.53 -37.91
N ALA A 9 -25.19 13.25 -38.32
CA ALA A 9 -23.99 14.00 -37.91
C ALA A 9 -22.77 13.50 -38.70
N HIS A 10 -22.59 13.99 -39.93
CA HIS A 10 -21.32 13.91 -40.65
C HIS A 10 -20.80 15.33 -40.79
N SER A 11 -19.67 15.61 -40.13
CA SER A 11 -18.69 16.70 -40.31
C SER A 11 -18.29 17.27 -38.95
N GLU A 12 -17.13 16.86 -38.41
CA GLU A 12 -16.22 17.76 -37.64
C GLU A 12 -14.97 17.09 -37.02
N GLU A 13 -14.85 15.75 -36.95
CA GLU A 13 -13.74 15.16 -36.17
C GLU A 13 -12.46 14.79 -36.94
N ALA A 14 -12.41 14.95 -38.27
CA ALA A 14 -11.24 14.51 -39.04
C ALA A 14 -10.15 15.58 -39.29
N LEU A 15 -10.23 16.78 -38.68
CA LEU A 15 -9.35 17.92 -39.03
C LEU A 15 -8.60 18.59 -37.86
N LYS A 16 -8.64 18.05 -36.64
CA LYS A 16 -7.88 18.61 -35.50
C LYS A 16 -6.61 17.84 -35.12
N ALA A 17 -6.27 16.76 -35.82
CA ALA A 17 -5.16 15.88 -35.45
C ALA A 17 -3.79 16.25 -36.03
N THR A 18 -3.61 17.42 -36.67
CA THR A 18 -2.35 17.69 -37.42
C THR A 18 -1.76 19.10 -37.26
N GLN A 19 -2.19 19.89 -36.28
CA GLN A 19 -1.64 21.25 -36.06
C GLN A 19 -1.50 21.59 -34.57
N GLN A 20 -0.74 20.81 -33.80
CA GLN A 20 -0.19 21.29 -32.52
C GLN A 20 1.25 20.80 -32.24
N ASP A 21 1.90 20.14 -33.21
CA ASP A 21 3.35 19.93 -33.17
C ASP A 21 4.04 21.12 -33.84
N GLN A 22 4.97 21.74 -33.12
CA GLN A 22 5.84 22.88 -33.49
C GLN A 22 5.29 24.28 -33.18
N GLN A 23 5.43 24.71 -31.92
CA GLN A 23 6.03 26.02 -31.58
C GLN A 23 6.20 26.18 -30.07
N GLN A 24 7.44 25.98 -29.59
CA GLN A 24 8.21 26.89 -28.72
C GLN A 24 9.23 26.10 -27.90
N GLN A 25 10.44 26.06 -28.45
CA GLN A 25 11.67 25.74 -27.74
C GLN A 25 12.61 26.92 -27.99
N ALA A 26 12.74 27.81 -27.01
CA ALA A 26 13.85 28.75 -26.81
C ALA A 26 13.57 29.62 -25.57
N ASP A 27 14.09 29.23 -24.40
CA ASP A 27 15.24 29.88 -23.75
C ASP A 27 15.38 29.40 -22.30
N ASN A 28 16.56 28.88 -22.00
CA ASN A 28 16.99 28.31 -20.72
C ASN A 28 17.37 29.46 -19.75
N PRO A 29 17.30 29.26 -18.43
CA PRO A 29 18.51 28.76 -17.81
C PRO A 29 18.23 27.66 -16.79
N GLN A 30 19.01 26.59 -16.94
CA GLN A 30 19.24 25.47 -16.06
C GLN A 30 18.92 25.85 -14.59
N THR A 31 17.70 25.61 -14.13
CA THR A 31 17.48 25.47 -12.69
C THR A 31 18.14 24.17 -12.35
N ALA A 32 19.38 24.26 -11.84
CA ALA A 32 20.08 23.14 -11.25
C ALA A 32 19.07 22.34 -10.42
N ASP A 33 18.90 21.07 -10.76
CA ASP A 33 18.14 20.07 -10.00
C ASP A 33 18.78 19.97 -8.61
N THR A 34 18.51 20.98 -7.79
CA THR A 34 18.85 20.99 -6.39
C THR A 34 17.71 20.23 -5.77
N PRO A 35 17.92 18.99 -5.28
CA PRO A 35 16.87 18.29 -4.55
C PRO A 35 16.35 19.24 -3.48
N PRO A 36 15.02 19.35 -3.30
CA PRO A 36 14.43 20.30 -2.37
C PRO A 36 15.16 20.14 -1.04
N SER A 37 15.69 21.24 -0.53
CA SER A 37 16.39 21.29 0.75
C SER A 37 15.51 20.59 1.77
N ILE A 38 15.95 19.41 2.21
CA ILE A 38 15.24 18.61 3.21
C ILE A 38 15.25 19.48 4.47
N MET A 39 14.18 20.24 4.69
CA MET A 39 13.96 20.92 5.95
C MET A 39 14.03 19.86 7.03
N LYS A 40 15.09 19.91 7.82
CA LYS A 40 15.38 18.91 8.85
C LYS A 40 14.23 18.98 9.86
N LEU A 41 13.34 17.99 9.82
CA LEU A 41 12.23 17.84 10.76
C LEU A 41 12.80 17.71 12.18
N GLN A 42 12.82 18.82 12.91
CA GLN A 42 13.34 18.89 14.27
C GLN A 42 12.45 18.01 15.18
N ASN A 43 13.08 17.23 16.06
CA ASN A 43 12.41 16.35 17.03
C ASN A 43 11.48 15.28 16.40
N SER A 44 11.80 14.78 15.22
CA SER A 44 11.10 13.67 14.58
C SER A 44 11.94 12.38 14.60
N PHE A 45 11.28 11.24 14.47
CA PHE A 45 11.92 9.93 14.32
C PHE A 45 11.46 9.26 13.02
N HIS A 46 12.40 8.76 12.23
CA HIS A 46 12.11 7.92 11.08
C HIS A 46 12.85 6.59 11.21
N ARG A 47 12.14 5.58 11.72
CA ARG A 47 12.68 4.24 12.04
C ARG A 47 13.87 4.31 13.01
N ARG A 48 14.41 3.15 13.37
CA ARG A 48 15.66 3.01 14.14
C ARG A 48 16.53 1.96 13.46
N SER A 49 17.84 2.11 13.56
CA SER A 49 18.77 1.07 13.15
C SER A 49 18.50 -0.19 13.95
N LEU A 50 18.47 -1.33 13.25
CA LEU A 50 18.27 -2.61 13.89
C LEU A 50 19.50 -2.96 14.76
N PRO A 51 19.33 -3.43 16.01
CA PRO A 51 20.46 -3.86 16.83
C PRO A 51 21.24 -5.02 16.16
N PRO A 52 22.55 -5.17 16.41
CA PRO A 52 23.35 -6.24 15.81
C PRO A 52 22.89 -7.66 16.15
N SER A 53 22.12 -7.83 17.23
CA SER A 53 21.55 -9.12 17.66
C SER A 53 20.29 -9.53 16.89
N CYS A 54 19.78 -8.68 15.99
CA CYS A 54 18.51 -8.90 15.30
C CYS A 54 18.73 -8.97 13.80
N ILE A 55 17.96 -9.84 13.14
CA ILE A 55 17.97 -10.02 11.68
C ILE A 55 16.68 -9.43 11.12
N ALA A 56 16.79 -8.55 10.13
CA ALA A 56 15.63 -7.97 9.49
C ALA A 56 14.85 -9.07 8.72
N PHE A 57 13.54 -9.17 8.94
CA PHE A 57 12.69 -10.20 8.33
C PHE A 57 12.81 -10.23 6.79
N SER A 58 12.89 -9.06 6.16
CA SER A 58 12.99 -8.91 4.71
C SER A 58 14.43 -8.95 4.17
N SER A 59 15.44 -9.27 4.99
CA SER A 59 16.81 -9.49 4.49
C SER A 59 16.92 -10.85 3.77
N PRO A 60 17.99 -11.10 2.99
CA PRO A 60 18.25 -12.43 2.45
C PRO A 60 18.29 -13.50 3.53
N GLU A 61 18.97 -13.22 4.64
CA GLU A 61 19.07 -14.13 5.79
C GLU A 61 17.73 -14.35 6.48
N GLY A 62 16.93 -13.30 6.70
CA GLY A 62 15.60 -13.40 7.30
C GLY A 62 14.64 -14.26 6.47
N ARG A 63 14.70 -14.12 5.14
CA ARG A 63 13.92 -14.97 4.23
C ARG A 63 14.37 -16.43 4.28
N THR A 64 15.68 -16.70 4.36
CA THR A 64 16.19 -18.07 4.53
C THR A 64 15.65 -18.69 5.82
N LEU A 65 15.77 -17.99 6.95
CA LEU A 65 15.27 -18.45 8.25
C LEU A 65 13.76 -18.74 8.22
N PHE A 66 12.97 -17.84 7.65
CA PHE A 66 11.52 -18.04 7.51
C PHE A 66 11.21 -19.27 6.63
N THR A 67 11.91 -19.41 5.51
CA THR A 67 11.74 -20.53 4.57
C THR A 67 12.11 -21.87 5.21
N GLU A 68 13.17 -21.91 6.02
CA GLU A 68 13.54 -23.11 6.77
C GLU A 68 12.50 -23.44 7.84
N ALA A 69 12.02 -22.44 8.59
CA ALA A 69 11.03 -22.63 9.63
C ALA A 69 9.66 -23.10 9.10
N ILE A 70 9.23 -22.57 7.95
CA ILE A 70 7.94 -22.93 7.34
C ILE A 70 7.96 -24.30 6.67
N ASN A 71 9.12 -24.72 6.13
CA ASN A 71 9.30 -26.05 5.52
C ASN A 71 9.75 -27.11 6.53
N SER A 72 9.91 -26.75 7.80
CA SER A 72 10.24 -27.69 8.87
C SER A 72 9.10 -28.69 9.08
N SER A 73 9.42 -29.94 9.40
CA SER A 73 8.45 -30.99 9.73
C SER A 73 7.58 -30.64 10.95
N THR A 74 8.06 -29.78 11.84
CA THR A 74 7.32 -29.31 13.01
C THR A 74 6.36 -28.15 12.69
N ASN A 75 6.38 -27.60 11.46
CA ASN A 75 5.47 -26.55 11.02
C ASN A 75 5.50 -25.26 11.87
N TYR A 76 6.69 -24.85 12.33
CA TYR A 76 6.87 -23.74 13.29
C TYR A 76 6.23 -22.41 12.86
N MET A 77 6.02 -22.20 11.56
CA MET A 77 5.61 -20.90 11.01
C MET A 77 4.24 -20.91 10.31
N GLN A 78 3.44 -21.98 10.43
CA GLN A 78 2.13 -22.04 9.76
C GLN A 78 1.16 -20.93 10.22
N ILE A 79 1.25 -20.50 11.48
CA ILE A 79 0.42 -19.41 12.04
C ILE A 79 0.68 -18.06 11.35
N TYR A 80 1.79 -17.91 10.65
CA TYR A 80 2.10 -16.68 9.92
C TYR A 80 1.02 -16.33 8.90
N PHE A 81 0.45 -17.31 8.19
CA PHE A 81 -0.54 -17.04 7.14
C PHE A 81 -1.78 -16.29 7.65
N PRO A 82 -2.55 -16.81 8.63
CA PRO A 82 -3.71 -16.09 9.13
C PRO A 82 -3.33 -14.79 9.86
N LEU A 83 -2.13 -14.68 10.47
CA LEU A 83 -1.68 -13.41 11.06
C LEU A 83 -1.33 -12.37 9.98
N ALA A 84 -0.73 -12.79 8.87
CA ALA A 84 -0.36 -11.92 7.76
C ALA A 84 -1.58 -11.34 7.05
N GLU A 85 -2.67 -12.12 6.93
CA GLU A 85 -3.97 -11.63 6.43
C GLU A 85 -4.54 -10.49 7.28
N GLN A 86 -4.17 -10.43 8.56
CA GLN A 86 -4.66 -9.43 9.51
C GLN A 86 -3.65 -8.31 9.80
N PHE A 87 -2.47 -8.33 9.17
CA PHE A 87 -1.38 -7.45 9.55
C PHE A 87 -1.74 -5.97 9.38
N THR A 88 -1.67 -5.23 10.48
CA THR A 88 -2.00 -3.80 10.53
C THR A 88 -0.90 -3.02 11.23
N THR A 89 -0.81 -1.73 10.91
CA THR A 89 -0.01 -0.78 11.70
C THR A 89 -0.89 -0.18 12.79
N GLN A 90 -0.36 -0.06 14.00
CA GLN A 90 -1.01 0.69 15.08
C GLN A 90 -1.24 2.15 14.67
N ALA A 91 -2.44 2.67 14.93
CA ALA A 91 -2.80 4.05 14.59
C ALA A 91 -2.10 5.04 15.51
N GLU A 92 -1.92 4.67 16.78
CA GLU A 92 -1.22 5.49 17.78
C GLU A 92 0.02 4.78 18.35
N PRO A 93 1.11 5.49 18.69
CA PRO A 93 2.33 4.90 19.26
C PRO A 93 2.11 4.08 20.54
N ALA A 94 1.04 4.37 21.29
CA ALA A 94 0.71 3.68 22.54
C ALA A 94 -0.19 2.43 22.34
N TYR A 95 -0.67 2.14 21.12
CA TYR A 95 -1.73 1.16 20.89
C TYR A 95 -1.26 -0.21 20.36
N CYS A 96 0.03 -0.52 20.48
CA CYS A 96 0.57 -1.80 20.02
C CYS A 96 -0.21 -3.03 20.54
N GLY A 97 -0.67 -3.01 21.79
CA GLY A 97 -1.47 -4.09 22.38
C GLY A 97 -2.87 -4.23 21.76
N LEU A 98 -3.51 -3.12 21.40
CA LEU A 98 -4.85 -3.13 20.78
C LEU A 98 -4.78 -3.68 19.36
N SER A 99 -3.85 -3.16 18.54
CA SER A 99 -3.56 -3.72 17.21
C SER A 99 -3.25 -5.22 17.26
N THR A 100 -2.39 -5.64 18.19
CA THR A 100 -2.03 -7.07 18.33
C THR A 100 -3.25 -7.92 18.69
N LEU A 101 -4.10 -7.44 19.60
CA LEU A 101 -5.31 -8.17 19.99
C LEU A 101 -6.30 -8.27 18.82
N ALA A 102 -6.52 -7.19 18.08
CA ALA A 102 -7.38 -7.21 16.90
C ALA A 102 -6.86 -8.19 15.84
N MET A 103 -5.56 -8.19 15.56
CA MET A 103 -4.92 -9.16 14.66
C MET A 103 -5.18 -10.60 15.09
N CYS A 104 -4.91 -10.93 16.36
CA CYS A 104 -5.08 -12.28 16.87
C CYS A 104 -6.55 -12.73 16.85
N LEU A 105 -7.49 -11.88 17.25
CA LEU A 105 -8.92 -12.22 17.27
C LEU A 105 -9.47 -12.43 15.85
N ASN A 106 -9.06 -11.61 14.89
CA ASN A 106 -9.43 -11.79 13.48
C ASN A 106 -8.78 -13.05 12.89
N ALA A 107 -7.50 -13.33 13.21
CA ALA A 107 -6.81 -14.54 12.74
C ALA A 107 -7.46 -15.82 13.29
N LEU A 108 -8.02 -15.75 14.50
CA LEU A 108 -8.84 -16.81 15.12
C LEU A 108 -10.28 -16.86 14.59
N GLN A 109 -10.66 -15.95 13.68
CA GLN A 109 -12.01 -15.84 13.10
C GLN A 109 -13.10 -15.68 14.17
N ILE A 110 -12.80 -14.94 15.24
CA ILE A 110 -13.77 -14.65 16.29
C ILE A 110 -14.73 -13.57 15.81
N ASP A 111 -16.03 -13.79 16.02
CA ASP A 111 -17.06 -12.79 15.73
C ASP A 111 -17.10 -11.74 16.85
N PRO A 112 -16.90 -10.43 16.55
CA PRO A 112 -16.96 -9.38 17.57
C PRO A 112 -18.38 -9.14 18.10
N GLY A 113 -19.43 -9.69 17.46
CA GLY A 113 -20.82 -9.53 17.89
C GLY A 113 -21.37 -8.11 17.75
N ARG A 114 -20.61 -7.19 17.14
CA ARG A 114 -20.98 -5.79 16.90
C ARG A 114 -20.56 -5.35 15.51
N LEU A 115 -21.29 -4.37 14.95
CA LEU A 115 -20.94 -3.74 13.68
C LEU A 115 -19.63 -2.94 13.83
N TRP A 116 -18.81 -2.98 12.78
CA TRP A 116 -17.60 -2.17 12.65
C TRP A 116 -17.80 -1.04 11.65
N LYS A 117 -18.05 -1.37 10.37
CA LYS A 117 -18.25 -0.41 9.27
C LYS A 117 -19.40 -0.88 8.39
N GLY A 118 -20.50 -0.12 8.33
CA GLY A 118 -21.71 -0.56 7.61
C GLY A 118 -22.20 -1.93 8.12
N PRO A 119 -22.47 -2.91 7.24
CA PRO A 119 -22.90 -4.26 7.64
C PRO A 119 -21.74 -5.16 8.12
N TRP A 120 -20.48 -4.70 8.03
CA TRP A 120 -19.30 -5.51 8.31
C TRP A 120 -19.03 -5.61 9.82
N ARG A 121 -18.62 -6.80 10.27
CA ARG A 121 -18.21 -7.08 11.65
C ARG A 121 -16.76 -7.53 11.62
N TRP A 122 -15.89 -6.78 12.30
CA TRP A 122 -14.46 -7.03 12.34
C TRP A 122 -13.85 -6.41 13.59
N PHE A 123 -12.77 -6.99 14.12
CA PHE A 123 -11.98 -6.28 15.12
C PHE A 123 -11.10 -5.22 14.45
N SER A 124 -11.11 -4.02 15.01
CA SER A 124 -10.11 -2.99 14.74
C SER A 124 -9.58 -2.44 16.06
N GLU A 125 -8.44 -1.77 15.98
CA GLU A 125 -7.97 -0.86 17.03
C GLU A 125 -8.99 0.23 17.34
#